data_AF-A0A256W7S5-F1
#
_entry.id   AF-A0A256W7S5-F1
#
_cell.length_a   1.000
_cell.length_b   1.000
_cell.length_c   1.000
_cell.angle_alpha   90.00
_cell.angle_beta   90.00
_cell.angle_gamma   90.00
#
_symmetry.space_group_name_H-M   'P 1'
#
loop_
_entity.id
_entity.type
_entity.pdbx_description
1 polymer ?
#
loop_
_entity_poly.entity_id
_entity_poly.type
_entity_poly.pdbx_seq_one_letter_code
_entity_poly.pdbx_strand_id
1 'polypeptide(L)'
;MLSHQKYTIIELSKLLDTSRRSIERWFNSWEENKYDSLKIAKGRGVKTKLKGLEKEIAKELEHHSKNLKNVLEYIEKEHSIKFCKKTLQNFLKDTGL
;
A
#
# COMPACT_ATOMS: atom_id res chain seq x y z
N MET A 1 7.88 -7.89 -25.54
CA MET A 1 8.78 -6.79 -25.12
C MET A 1 9.40 -6.22 -26.38
N LEU A 2 9.21 -4.92 -26.67
CA LEU A 2 9.64 -4.28 -27.94
C LEU A 2 11.17 -4.34 -28.19
N SER A 3 11.98 -4.68 -27.17
CA SER A 3 13.40 -5.02 -27.33
C SER A 3 13.65 -6.24 -28.20
N HIS A 4 12.72 -7.19 -28.26
CA HIS A 4 12.80 -8.36 -29.14
C HIS A 4 12.49 -8.00 -30.61
N GLN A 5 11.97 -6.79 -30.87
CA GLN A 5 11.68 -6.26 -32.20
C GLN A 5 12.79 -5.32 -32.72
N LYS A 6 13.99 -5.32 -32.10
CA LYS A 6 15.18 -4.55 -32.50
C LYS A 6 15.04 -3.02 -32.45
N TYR A 7 14.06 -2.47 -31.75
CA TYR A 7 13.97 -1.02 -31.56
C TYR A 7 15.17 -0.50 -30.78
N THR A 8 15.79 0.56 -31.29
CA THR A 8 16.87 1.26 -30.61
C THR A 8 16.33 2.08 -29.43
N ILE A 9 17.18 2.37 -28.45
CA ILE A 9 16.82 3.22 -27.30
C ILE A 9 16.32 4.61 -27.77
N ILE A 10 16.86 5.10 -28.89
CA ILE A 10 16.47 6.39 -29.49
C ILE A 10 15.04 6.34 -30.03
N GLU A 11 14.65 5.24 -30.69
CA GLU A 11 13.29 5.06 -31.20
C GLU A 11 12.29 4.89 -30.06
N LEU A 12 12.65 4.13 -29.02
CA LEU A 12 11.83 3.99 -27.82
C LEU A 12 11.65 5.34 -27.10
N SER A 13 12.69 6.19 -27.09
CA SER A 13 12.63 7.54 -26.51
C SER A 13 11.62 8.42 -27.23
N LYS A 14 11.60 8.36 -28.57
CA LYS A 14 10.63 9.09 -29.39
C LYS A 14 9.21 8.52 -29.28
N LEU A 15 9.08 7.20 -29.24
CA LEU A 15 7.78 6.53 -29.18
C LEU A 15 7.06 6.76 -27.85
N LEU A 16 7.81 6.72 -26.75
CA LEU A 16 7.26 6.80 -25.39
C LEU A 16 7.31 8.21 -24.81
N ASP A 17 7.83 9.18 -25.57
CA ASP A 17 8.06 10.57 -25.12
C ASP A 17 8.82 10.64 -23.78
N THR A 18 9.87 9.82 -23.65
CA THR A 18 10.69 9.79 -22.43
C THR A 18 12.17 9.96 -22.76
N SER A 19 12.94 10.46 -21.81
CA SER A 19 14.38 10.61 -22.01
C SER A 19 15.07 9.27 -22.24
N ARG A 20 16.09 9.26 -23.10
CA ARG A 20 17.00 8.11 -23.30
C ARG A 20 17.48 7.50 -21.97
N ARG A 21 17.84 8.36 -21.01
CA ARG A 21 18.33 7.96 -19.68
C ARG A 21 17.27 7.23 -18.86
N SER A 22 16.00 7.57 -19.03
CA SER A 22 14.88 6.87 -18.39
C SER A 22 14.75 5.45 -18.94
N ILE A 23 14.86 5.28 -20.26
CA ILE A 23 14.77 3.97 -20.91
C ILE A 23 15.96 3.09 -20.52
N GLU A 24 17.17 3.62 -20.51
CA GLU A 24 18.36 2.90 -20.02
C GLU A 24 18.19 2.44 -18.57
N ARG A 25 17.65 3.31 -17.69
CA ARG A 25 17.35 2.94 -16.30
C ARG A 25 16.30 1.83 -16.21
N TRP A 26 15.25 1.87 -17.05
CA TRP A 26 14.24 0.83 -17.07
C TRP A 26 14.80 -0.52 -17.53
N PHE A 27 15.65 -0.53 -18.56
CA PHE A 27 16.34 -1.73 -19.00
C PHE A 27 17.26 -2.30 -17.91
N ASN A 28 18.10 -1.47 -17.30
CA ASN A 28 19.00 -1.91 -16.24
C ASN A 28 18.21 -2.45 -15.03
N SER A 29 17.17 -1.73 -14.62
CA SER A 29 16.28 -2.16 -13.53
C SER A 29 15.56 -3.47 -13.84
N TRP A 30 15.15 -3.68 -15.10
CA TRP A 30 14.54 -4.92 -15.57
C TRP A 30 15.53 -6.09 -15.60
N GLU A 31 16.76 -5.89 -16.05
CA GLU A 31 17.79 -6.95 -16.04
C GLU A 31 18.15 -7.38 -14.61
N GLU A 32 18.26 -6.43 -13.69
CA GLU A 32 18.59 -6.69 -12.28
C GLU A 32 17.43 -7.36 -11.53
N ASN A 33 16.21 -6.83 -11.67
CA ASN A 33 15.08 -7.23 -10.82
C ASN A 33 14.11 -8.19 -11.52
N LYS A 34 14.15 -8.29 -12.85
CA LYS A 34 13.25 -9.13 -13.67
C LYS A 34 11.80 -9.01 -13.21
N TYR A 35 11.15 -10.13 -12.95
CA TYR A 35 9.78 -10.20 -12.46
C TYR A 35 9.57 -9.62 -11.05
N ASP A 36 10.62 -9.52 -10.23
CA ASP A 36 10.51 -8.92 -8.90
C ASP A 36 10.24 -7.41 -8.96
N SER A 37 10.58 -6.74 -10.07
CA SER A 37 10.19 -5.35 -10.32
C SER A 37 8.68 -5.12 -10.40
N LEU A 38 7.91 -6.18 -10.72
CA LEU A 38 6.46 -6.14 -10.84
C LEU A 38 5.76 -6.35 -9.49
N LYS A 39 6.49 -6.72 -8.43
CA LYS A 39 5.90 -6.88 -7.10
C LYS A 39 5.43 -5.52 -6.59
N ILE A 40 4.16 -5.47 -6.16
CA ILE A 40 3.62 -4.28 -5.50
C ILE A 40 4.40 -4.07 -4.22
N ALA A 41 5.15 -2.97 -4.15
CA ALA A 41 5.87 -2.59 -2.94
C ALA A 41 4.89 -2.49 -1.75
N LYS A 42 5.28 -3.10 -0.61
CA LYS A 42 4.51 -2.99 0.64
C LYS A 42 4.32 -1.50 0.97
N GLY A 43 3.08 -1.08 1.23
CA GLY A 43 2.75 0.30 1.58
C GLY A 43 2.20 1.19 0.45
N ARG A 44 1.98 0.65 -0.76
CA ARG A 44 1.22 1.35 -1.84
C ARG A 44 -0.31 1.30 -1.68
N GLY A 45 -0.82 0.60 -0.66
CA GLY A 45 -2.25 0.63 -0.32
C GLY A 45 -2.65 1.94 0.36
N VAL A 46 -3.96 2.25 0.31
CA VAL A 46 -4.54 3.36 1.09
C VAL A 46 -4.15 3.16 2.56
N LYS A 47 -3.46 4.15 3.15
CA LYS A 47 -3.13 4.12 4.58
C LYS A 47 -4.43 3.99 5.36
N THR A 48 -4.51 3.01 6.25
CA THR A 48 -5.69 2.80 7.09
C THR A 48 -5.97 4.08 7.88
N LYS A 49 -7.25 4.51 7.92
CA LYS A 49 -7.68 5.68 8.70
C LYS A 49 -7.34 5.57 10.20
N LEU A 50 -7.08 4.34 10.65
CA LEU A 50 -6.77 3.96 12.02
C LEU A 50 -5.26 4.03 12.34
N LYS A 51 -4.42 4.38 11.35
CA LYS A 51 -2.97 4.46 11.52
C LYS A 51 -2.62 5.59 12.50
N GLY A 52 -2.03 5.23 13.64
CA GLY A 52 -1.72 6.15 14.74
C GLY A 52 -2.62 6.01 15.97
N LEU A 53 -3.77 5.33 15.85
CA LEU A 53 -4.70 5.06 16.96
C LEU A 53 -4.47 3.68 17.61
N GLU A 54 -3.35 3.02 17.30
CA GLU A 54 -3.02 1.65 17.73
C GLU A 54 -3.08 1.48 19.25
N LYS A 55 -2.49 2.43 20.00
CA LYS A 55 -2.46 2.40 21.47
C LYS A 55 -3.83 2.62 22.11
N GLU A 56 -4.66 3.43 21.47
CA GLU A 56 -6.00 3.75 21.98
C GLU A 56 -6.96 2.60 21.71
N ILE A 57 -6.91 2.04 20.50
CA ILE A 57 -7.65 0.84 20.13
C ILE A 57 -7.29 -0.34 21.03
N ALA A 58 -6.00 -0.53 21.37
CA ALA A 58 -5.57 -1.58 22.28
C ALA A 58 -6.17 -1.42 23.70
N LYS A 59 -6.17 -0.20 24.25
CA LYS A 59 -6.77 0.09 25.56
C LYS A 59 -8.27 -0.18 25.58
N GLU A 60 -8.97 0.25 24.54
CA GLU A 60 -10.42 0.05 24.42
C GLU A 60 -10.78 -1.44 24.20
N LEU A 61 -9.93 -2.20 23.51
CA LEU A 61 -10.09 -3.65 23.40
C LEU A 61 -9.95 -4.37 24.73
N GLU A 62 -9.04 -3.93 25.59
CA GLU A 62 -8.90 -4.45 26.95
C GLU A 62 -10.09 -4.08 27.83
N HIS A 63 -10.55 -2.83 27.79
CA HIS A 63 -11.69 -2.35 28.58
C HIS A 63 -13.02 -3.00 28.17
N HIS A 64 -13.20 -3.28 26.87
CA HIS A 64 -14.44 -3.85 26.34
C HIS A 64 -14.36 -5.36 26.06
N SER A 65 -13.37 -6.08 26.62
CA SER A 65 -13.21 -7.54 26.48
C SER A 65 -13.33 -8.00 25.01
N LYS A 66 -12.62 -7.31 24.11
CA LYS A 66 -12.61 -7.56 22.66
C LYS A 66 -13.96 -7.40 21.93
N ASN A 67 -14.94 -6.71 22.54
CA ASN A 67 -16.19 -6.40 21.85
C ASN A 67 -15.99 -5.30 20.79
N LEU A 68 -15.79 -5.73 19.55
CA LEU A 68 -15.53 -4.85 18.41
C LEU A 68 -16.66 -3.86 18.09
N LYS A 69 -17.89 -4.08 18.57
CA LYS A 69 -18.99 -3.12 18.36
C LYS A 69 -18.81 -1.89 19.24
N ASN A 70 -18.51 -2.11 20.52
CA ASN A 70 -18.32 -1.03 21.50
C ASN A 70 -17.10 -0.19 21.14
N VAL A 71 -16.00 -0.83 20.73
CA VAL A 71 -14.79 -0.13 20.26
C VAL A 71 -15.08 0.70 19.00
N LEU A 72 -15.94 0.22 18.11
CA LEU A 72 -16.33 0.96 16.91
C LEU A 72 -17.19 2.19 17.27
N GLU A 73 -18.16 2.03 18.16
CA GLU A 73 -18.98 3.16 18.65
C GLU A 73 -18.13 4.22 19.38
N TYR A 74 -17.15 3.78 20.18
CA TYR A 74 -16.22 4.68 20.87
C TYR A 74 -15.40 5.52 19.89
N ILE A 75 -14.78 4.88 18.89
CA ILE A 75 -13.92 5.60 17.93
C ILE A 75 -14.75 6.50 16.99
N GLU A 76 -15.97 6.09 16.64
CA GLU A 76 -16.88 6.96 15.90
C GLU A 76 -17.25 8.21 16.70
N LYS A 77 -17.39 8.10 18.02
CA LYS A 77 -17.74 9.21 18.91
C LYS A 77 -16.55 10.14 19.19
N GLU A 78 -15.39 9.59 19.54
CA GLU A 78 -14.22 10.38 19.94
C GLU A 78 -13.45 10.96 18.74
N HIS A 79 -13.32 10.20 17.65
CA HIS A 79 -12.50 10.61 16.50
C HIS A 79 -13.32 11.06 15.30
N SER A 80 -14.66 10.93 15.34
CA SER A 80 -15.56 11.20 14.19
C SER A 80 -15.18 10.40 12.93
N ILE A 81 -14.48 9.27 13.09
CA ILE A 81 -14.05 8.41 11.98
C ILE A 81 -15.05 7.28 11.83
N LYS A 82 -15.87 7.32 10.78
CA LYS A 82 -16.77 6.23 10.41
C LYS A 82 -16.03 5.14 9.62
N PHE A 83 -16.08 3.89 10.11
CA PHE A 83 -15.54 2.72 9.42
C PHE A 83 -16.35 1.46 9.74
N CYS A 84 -16.30 0.47 8.86
CA CYS A 84 -17.00 -0.80 9.10
C CYS A 84 -16.18 -1.72 10.01
N LYS A 85 -16.85 -2.65 10.69
CA LYS A 85 -16.22 -3.69 11.54
C LYS A 85 -15.09 -4.44 10.82
N LYS A 86 -15.21 -4.66 9.50
CA LYS A 86 -14.20 -5.33 8.69
C LYS A 86 -12.89 -4.54 8.58
N THR A 87 -12.97 -3.20 8.55
CA THR A 87 -11.79 -2.33 8.59
C THR A 87 -11.06 -2.45 9.92
N LEU A 88 -11.80 -2.50 11.04
CA LEU A 88 -11.21 -2.74 12.36
C LEU A 88 -10.53 -4.10 12.43
N GLN A 89 -11.19 -5.16 11.95
CA GLN A 89 -10.61 -6.50 11.92
C GLN A 89 -9.34 -6.60 11.06
N ASN A 90 -9.33 -5.98 9.88
CA ASN A 90 -8.13 -5.93 9.04
C ASN A 90 -7.01 -5.16 9.73
N PHE A 91 -7.34 -4.06 10.41
CA PHE A 91 -6.38 -3.29 11.19
C PHE A 91 -5.76 -4.11 12.33
N LEU A 92 -6.57 -4.89 13.06
CA LEU A 92 -6.05 -5.78 14.12
C LEU A 92 -5.14 -6.88 13.56
N LYS A 93 -5.50 -7.46 12.40
CA LYS A 93 -4.64 -8.43 11.71
C LYS A 93 -3.31 -7.81 11.25
N ASP A 94 -3.34 -6.58 10.77
CA ASP A 94 -2.14 -5.87 10.30
C ASP A 94 -1.24 -5.42 11.47
N THR A 95 -1.82 -5.14 12.64
CA THR A 95 -1.10 -4.64 13.83
C THR A 95 -0.72 -5.73 14.83
N GLY A 96 -1.31 -6.93 14.73
CA GLY A 96 -1.03 -8.06 15.62
C GLY A 96 -1.67 -7.96 17.01
N LEU A 97 -2.70 -7.11 17.16
CA LEU A 97 -3.47 -6.90 18.39
C LEU A 97 -4.67 -7.86 18.51
#